data_AF-A0A8T5QNX5-F1
#
_entry.id   AF-A0A8T5QNX5-F1
#
_cell.length_a   1.000
_cell.length_b   1.000
_cell.length_c   1.000
_cell.angle_alpha   90.00
_cell.angle_beta   90.00
_cell.angle_gamma   90.00
#
_symmetry.space_group_name_H-M   'P 1'
#
loop_
_entity.id
_entity.type
_entity.pdbx_description
1 polymer ?
#
loop_
_entity_poly.entity_id
_entity_poly.type
_entity_poly.pdbx_seq_one_letter_code
_entity_poly.pdbx_strand_id
1 'polypeptide(L)'
;MIKIPENTPTDLILQYRQQGYDDDSIIKALQQQGYNSQQIFDGFNQADLKPNAVATPVQGMNTPAQDKTEEMIESIIEEKWNELKEKLNSFDNWKEQIQNQVTKLEEEMSHIKENYNNLHQGVLGKISEYDNNLKDVGSSVKAMDKVFKNILPTLTNSVNRLARMSGPKPPINKLQQ
;
A
#
# COMPACT_ATOMS: atom_id res chain seq x y z
N MET A 1 -43.06 15.88 36.72
CA MET A 1 -43.35 14.81 35.74
C MET A 1 -43.33 15.44 34.36
N ILE A 2 -42.29 15.17 33.59
CA ILE A 2 -42.01 15.85 32.31
C ILE A 2 -42.51 14.95 31.19
N LYS A 3 -43.40 15.50 30.35
CA LYS A 3 -44.02 14.83 29.20
C LYS A 3 -42.94 14.40 28.21
N ILE A 4 -42.86 13.12 27.93
CA ILE A 4 -42.10 12.59 26.80
C ILE A 4 -43.01 12.81 25.57
N PRO A 5 -42.64 13.64 24.59
CA PRO A 5 -43.36 13.64 23.33
C PRO A 5 -43.03 12.32 22.61
N GLU A 6 -44.00 11.41 22.55
CA GLU A 6 -43.97 10.33 21.55
C GLU A 6 -44.07 10.98 20.18
N ASN A 7 -42.93 11.19 19.52
CA ASN A 7 -42.92 11.63 18.14
C ASN A 7 -43.51 10.49 17.31
N THR A 8 -44.78 10.62 16.91
CA THR A 8 -45.42 9.62 16.07
C THR A 8 -44.68 9.55 14.73
N PRO A 9 -44.67 8.39 14.03
CA PRO A 9 -44.06 8.27 12.71
C PRO A 9 -44.50 9.40 11.76
N THR A 10 -45.76 9.81 11.86
CA THR A 10 -46.34 10.93 11.11
C THR A 10 -45.63 12.26 11.36
N ASP A 11 -45.29 12.58 12.61
CA ASP A 11 -44.64 13.86 12.95
C ASP A 11 -43.21 13.92 12.43
N LEU A 12 -42.49 12.80 12.51
CA LEU A 12 -41.13 12.66 11.98
C LEU A 12 -41.12 12.79 10.45
N ILE A 13 -42.08 12.17 9.77
CA ILE A 13 -42.21 12.27 8.30
C ILE A 13 -42.44 13.72 7.88
N LEU A 14 -43.38 14.42 8.55
CA LEU A 14 -43.64 15.83 8.28
C LEU A 14 -42.41 16.70 8.55
N GLN A 15 -41.66 16.41 9.62
CA GLN A 15 -40.43 17.12 9.95
C GLN A 15 -39.34 16.93 8.89
N TYR A 16 -39.05 15.69 8.49
CA TYR A 16 -38.03 15.40 7.49
C TYR A 16 -38.41 15.94 6.11
N ARG A 17 -39.70 15.88 5.76
CA ARG A 17 -40.19 16.47 4.51
C ARG A 17 -40.06 18.00 4.49
N GLN A 18 -40.30 18.67 5.63
CA GLN A 18 -40.03 20.11 5.76
C GLN A 18 -38.53 20.45 5.65
N GLN A 19 -37.65 19.53 6.00
CA GLN A 19 -36.20 19.64 5.83
C GLN A 19 -35.74 19.29 4.41
N GLY A 20 -36.65 18.86 3.52
CA GLY A 20 -36.36 18.56 2.12
C GLY A 20 -35.78 17.17 1.88
N TYR A 21 -35.89 16.24 2.84
CA TYR A 21 -35.52 14.85 2.63
C TYR A 21 -36.51 14.16 1.68
N ASP A 22 -35.99 13.25 0.86
CA ASP A 22 -36.78 12.36 0.02
C ASP A 22 -37.44 11.25 0.85
N ASP A 23 -38.61 10.79 0.40
CA ASP A 23 -39.42 9.81 1.12
C ASP A 23 -38.64 8.49 1.39
N ASP A 24 -37.74 8.07 0.50
CA ASP A 24 -36.89 6.88 0.70
C ASP A 24 -35.87 7.06 1.84
N SER A 25 -35.25 8.23 1.94
CA SER A 25 -34.36 8.58 3.05
C SER A 25 -35.10 8.66 4.38
N ILE A 26 -36.36 9.13 4.36
CA ILE A 26 -37.22 9.19 5.54
C ILE A 26 -37.58 7.78 6.02
N ILE A 27 -37.95 6.88 5.10
CA ILE A 27 -38.24 5.48 5.42
C ILE A 27 -37.02 4.81 6.09
N LYS A 28 -35.82 5.01 5.55
CA LYS A 28 -34.58 4.47 6.14
C LYS A 28 -34.30 5.04 7.53
N ALA A 29 -34.49 6.34 7.74
CA ALA A 29 -34.31 6.97 9.03
C ALA A 29 -35.29 6.42 10.09
N LEU A 30 -36.54 6.19 9.71
CA LEU A 30 -37.55 5.62 10.60
C LEU A 30 -37.31 4.14 10.90
N GLN A 31 -36.87 3.36 9.91
CA GLN A 31 -36.46 1.97 10.14
C GLN A 31 -35.27 1.88 11.11
N GLN A 32 -34.28 2.78 10.97
CA GLN A 32 -33.15 2.86 11.91
C GLN A 32 -33.58 3.26 13.33
N GLN A 33 -34.67 4.01 13.46
CA GLN A 33 -35.28 4.38 14.73
C GLN A 33 -36.17 3.27 15.32
N GLY A 34 -36.29 2.13 14.63
CA GLY A 34 -37.01 0.95 15.10
C GLY A 34 -38.50 0.94 14.78
N TYR A 35 -38.99 1.86 13.95
CA TYR A 35 -40.38 1.82 13.48
C TYR A 35 -40.56 0.69 12.47
N ASN A 36 -41.67 -0.03 12.60
CA ASN A 36 -42.00 -1.09 11.65
C ASN A 36 -42.63 -0.50 10.37
N SER A 37 -42.62 -1.29 9.29
CA SER A 37 -43.09 -0.84 7.98
C SER A 37 -44.56 -0.38 7.99
N GLN A 38 -45.41 -1.01 8.79
CA GLN A 38 -46.82 -0.62 8.92
C GLN A 38 -46.97 0.77 9.53
N GLN A 39 -46.23 1.04 10.60
CA GLN A 39 -46.22 2.35 11.28
C GLN A 39 -45.68 3.47 10.39
N ILE A 40 -44.65 3.18 9.61
CA ILE A 40 -44.07 4.14 8.66
C ILE A 40 -45.08 4.46 7.56
N PHE A 41 -45.72 3.43 7.00
CA PHE A 41 -46.71 3.57 5.93
C PHE A 41 -47.98 4.31 6.38
N ASP A 42 -48.53 3.94 7.54
CA ASP A 42 -49.66 4.65 8.14
C ASP A 42 -49.30 6.12 8.41
N GLY A 43 -48.05 6.37 8.83
CA GLY A 43 -47.51 7.70 9.02
C GLY A 43 -47.45 8.53 7.74
N PHE A 44 -46.99 7.94 6.63
CA PHE A 44 -46.89 8.59 5.32
C PHE A 44 -48.25 8.91 4.74
N ASN A 45 -49.19 7.96 4.77
CA ASN A 45 -50.56 8.19 4.34
C ASN A 45 -51.22 9.28 5.17
N GLN A 46 -51.03 9.28 6.49
CA GLN A 46 -51.56 10.35 7.34
C GLN A 46 -50.90 11.71 7.06
N ALA A 47 -49.60 11.75 6.76
CA ALA A 47 -48.89 12.99 6.43
C ALA A 47 -49.36 13.58 5.09
N ASP A 48 -49.63 12.73 4.09
CA ASP A 48 -50.15 13.14 2.77
C ASP A 48 -51.62 13.54 2.79
N LEU A 49 -52.42 12.99 3.71
CA LEU A 49 -53.83 13.35 3.89
C LEU A 49 -54.02 14.62 4.73
N LYS A 50 -53.00 15.03 5.50
CA LYS A 50 -53.04 16.19 6.42
C LYS A 50 -52.87 17.60 5.79
N PRO A 51 -52.69 17.85 4.49
CA PRO A 51 -52.70 19.23 4.00
C PRO A 51 -54.08 19.90 4.06
N ASN A 52 -55.21 19.17 4.13
CA ASN A 52 -56.51 19.85 3.96
C ASN A 52 -57.82 19.21 4.52
N ALA A 53 -57.81 18.37 5.57
CA ALA A 53 -59.06 17.79 6.09
C ALA A 53 -59.32 18.11 7.58
N VAL A 54 -60.32 18.95 7.79
CA VAL A 54 -61.14 19.05 9.00
C VAL A 54 -61.62 17.64 9.39
N ALA A 55 -61.65 17.37 10.69
CA ALA A 55 -62.05 16.11 11.30
C ALA A 55 -63.34 15.50 10.72
N THR A 56 -63.22 14.33 10.09
CA THR A 56 -64.30 13.34 10.01
C THR A 56 -63.71 11.94 10.21
N PRO A 57 -64.30 11.10 11.08
CA PRO A 57 -63.83 9.74 11.28
C PRO A 57 -64.27 8.89 10.09
N VAL A 58 -63.33 8.54 9.21
CA VAL A 58 -63.61 7.62 8.10
C VAL A 58 -63.39 6.19 8.59
N GLN A 59 -64.52 5.59 8.90
CA GLN A 59 -64.75 4.19 9.16
C GLN A 59 -64.42 3.35 7.91
N GLY A 60 -63.61 2.31 8.10
CA GLY A 60 -63.53 1.10 7.27
C GLY A 60 -63.40 1.30 5.77
N MET A 61 -62.17 1.24 5.24
CA MET A 61 -61.95 0.94 3.83
C MET A 61 -60.88 -0.13 3.71
N ASN A 62 -61.37 -1.36 3.55
CA ASN A 62 -60.61 -2.51 3.09
C ASN A 62 -60.29 -2.23 1.61
N THR A 63 -59.04 -1.86 1.30
CA THR A 63 -58.57 -1.62 -0.07
C THR A 63 -57.62 -2.74 -0.52
N PRO A 64 -57.76 -3.26 -1.76
CA PRO A 64 -56.89 -4.28 -2.36
C PRO A 64 -55.53 -3.68 -2.81
N ALA A 65 -54.86 -2.95 -1.92
CA ALA A 65 -53.57 -2.30 -2.19
C ALA A 65 -52.36 -3.10 -1.65
N GLN A 66 -52.60 -4.20 -0.94
CA GLN A 66 -51.53 -5.06 -0.42
C GLN A 66 -50.79 -5.81 -1.54
N ASP A 67 -51.50 -6.29 -2.58
CA ASP A 67 -50.88 -7.07 -3.68
C ASP A 67 -49.77 -6.30 -4.42
N LYS A 68 -49.99 -5.02 -4.76
CA LYS A 68 -49.01 -4.24 -5.54
C LYS A 68 -47.76 -3.88 -4.75
N THR A 69 -47.86 -3.87 -3.42
CA THR A 69 -46.75 -3.53 -2.53
C THR A 69 -46.00 -4.81 -2.14
N GLU A 70 -46.68 -5.94 -1.97
CA GLU A 70 -46.05 -7.26 -1.81
C GLU A 70 -45.24 -7.64 -3.06
N GLU A 71 -45.76 -7.42 -4.26
CA GLU A 71 -45.05 -7.69 -5.52
C GLU A 71 -43.80 -6.80 -5.69
N MET A 72 -43.87 -5.54 -5.23
CA MET A 72 -42.73 -4.63 -5.19
C MET A 72 -41.69 -5.02 -4.13
N ILE A 73 -42.14 -5.53 -2.98
CA ILE A 73 -41.26 -6.02 -1.91
C ILE A 73 -40.58 -7.32 -2.32
N GLU A 74 -41.29 -8.27 -2.94
CA GLU A 74 -40.72 -9.52 -3.44
C GLU A 74 -39.67 -9.27 -4.52
N SER A 75 -39.95 -8.37 -5.47
CA SER A 75 -38.97 -8.03 -6.51
C SER A 75 -37.70 -7.36 -5.95
N ILE A 76 -37.83 -6.47 -4.96
CA ILE A 76 -36.67 -5.86 -4.29
C ILE A 76 -35.88 -6.89 -3.45
N ILE A 77 -36.56 -7.80 -2.75
CA ILE A 77 -35.89 -8.84 -1.95
C ILE A 77 -35.14 -9.82 -2.85
N GLU A 78 -35.74 -10.25 -3.96
CA GLU A 78 -35.12 -11.15 -4.93
C GLU A 78 -33.89 -10.49 -5.59
N GLU A 79 -33.99 -9.22 -5.96
CA GLU A 79 -32.88 -8.43 -6.50
C GLU A 79 -31.73 -8.35 -5.48
N LYS A 80 -32.02 -8.01 -4.23
CA LYS A 80 -31.02 -7.90 -3.15
C LYS A 80 -30.40 -9.26 -2.80
N TRP A 81 -31.17 -10.34 -2.84
CA TRP A 81 -30.68 -11.69 -2.60
C TRP A 81 -29.75 -12.16 -3.71
N ASN A 82 -30.07 -11.83 -4.96
CA ASN A 82 -29.21 -12.13 -6.09
C ASN A 82 -27.93 -11.27 -6.08
N GLU A 83 -28.00 -9.98 -5.75
CA GLU A 83 -26.80 -9.14 -5.52
C GLU A 83 -25.90 -9.70 -4.41
N LEU A 84 -26.50 -10.24 -3.34
CA LEU A 84 -25.75 -10.81 -2.23
C LEU A 84 -25.08 -12.14 -2.62
N LYS A 85 -25.75 -13.01 -3.38
CA LYS A 85 -25.14 -14.23 -3.95
C LYS A 85 -23.95 -13.91 -4.85
N GLU A 86 -24.08 -12.90 -5.72
CA GLU A 86 -22.99 -12.47 -6.59
C GLU A 86 -21.78 -11.96 -5.80
N LYS A 87 -22.02 -11.22 -4.71
CA LYS A 87 -20.95 -10.80 -3.79
C LYS A 87 -20.32 -11.96 -3.03
N LEU A 88 -21.09 -12.98 -2.65
CA LEU A 88 -20.55 -14.19 -2.02
C LEU A 88 -19.68 -14.99 -3.00
N ASN A 89 -20.11 -15.15 -4.25
CA ASN A 89 -19.29 -15.78 -5.29
C ASN A 89 -18.00 -14.99 -5.54
N SER A 90 -18.09 -13.65 -5.54
CA SER A 90 -16.92 -12.78 -5.65
C SER A 90 -15.96 -12.92 -4.45
N PHE A 91 -16.50 -13.17 -3.25
CA PHE A 91 -15.72 -13.41 -2.03
C PHE A 91 -14.98 -14.74 -2.09
N ASP A 92 -15.61 -15.81 -2.57
CA ASP A 92 -14.95 -17.10 -2.77
C ASP A 92 -13.83 -17.00 -3.79
N ASN A 93 -14.06 -16.31 -4.92
CA ASN A 93 -13.01 -16.05 -5.91
C ASN A 93 -11.85 -15.22 -5.33
N TRP A 94 -12.15 -14.19 -4.53
CA TRP A 94 -11.13 -13.38 -3.85
C TRP A 94 -10.32 -14.23 -2.86
N LYS A 95 -10.99 -15.10 -2.11
CA LYS A 95 -10.34 -16.03 -1.17
C LYS A 95 -9.38 -16.96 -1.90
N GLU A 96 -9.79 -17.54 -3.04
CA GLU A 96 -8.92 -18.37 -3.87
C GLU A 96 -7.71 -17.57 -4.40
N GLN A 97 -7.93 -16.35 -4.88
CA GLN A 97 -6.85 -15.47 -5.34
C GLN A 97 -5.84 -15.13 -4.24
N ILE A 98 -6.31 -14.87 -3.02
CA ILE A 98 -5.42 -14.60 -1.88
C ILE A 98 -4.65 -15.85 -1.48
N GLN A 99 -5.29 -17.03 -1.46
CA GLN A 99 -4.57 -18.27 -1.18
C GLN A 99 -3.45 -18.52 -2.19
N ASN A 100 -3.72 -18.33 -3.48
CA ASN A 100 -2.72 -18.46 -4.52
C ASN A 100 -1.59 -17.42 -4.40
N GLN A 101 -1.92 -16.16 -4.07
CA GLN A 101 -0.92 -15.12 -3.84
C GLN A 101 -0.04 -15.40 -2.61
N VAL A 102 -0.61 -15.93 -1.53
CA VAL A 102 0.13 -16.30 -0.32
C VAL A 102 1.10 -17.44 -0.63
N THR A 103 0.67 -18.48 -1.34
CA THR A 103 1.56 -19.58 -1.75
C THR A 103 2.70 -19.07 -2.63
N LYS A 104 2.41 -18.19 -3.60
CA LYS A 104 3.44 -17.60 -4.45
C LYS A 104 4.42 -16.72 -3.65
N LEU A 105 3.93 -15.96 -2.67
CA LEU A 105 4.76 -15.13 -1.79
C LEU A 105 5.71 -16.00 -0.95
N GLU A 106 5.23 -17.13 -0.43
CA GLU A 106 6.05 -18.09 0.31
C GLU A 106 7.17 -18.67 -0.56
N GLU A 107 6.86 -19.02 -1.81
CA GLU A 107 7.83 -19.51 -2.78
C GLU A 107 8.89 -18.44 -3.14
N GLU A 108 8.45 -17.23 -3.47
CA GLU A 108 9.36 -16.10 -3.75
C GLU A 108 10.25 -15.77 -2.54
N MET A 109 9.70 -15.80 -1.32
CA MET A 109 10.48 -15.59 -0.09
C MET A 109 11.53 -16.69 0.10
N SER A 110 11.19 -17.94 -0.20
CA SER A 110 12.14 -19.06 -0.18
C SER A 110 13.29 -18.83 -1.16
N HIS A 111 12.98 -18.45 -2.40
CA HIS A 111 13.98 -18.13 -3.42
C HIS A 111 14.84 -16.92 -3.05
N ILE A 112 14.25 -15.87 -2.47
CA ILE A 112 14.99 -14.70 -1.97
C ILE A 112 15.98 -15.14 -0.89
N LYS A 113 15.57 -16.02 0.03
CA LYS A 113 16.44 -16.54 1.08
C LYS A 113 17.60 -17.35 0.51
N GLU A 114 17.34 -18.17 -0.49
CA GLU A 114 18.37 -18.94 -1.20
C GLU A 114 19.36 -18.02 -1.93
N ASN A 115 18.85 -17.07 -2.71
CA ASN A 115 19.64 -16.08 -3.43
C ASN A 115 20.49 -15.22 -2.48
N TYR A 116 19.93 -14.81 -1.34
CA TYR A 116 20.66 -14.09 -0.30
C TYR A 116 21.80 -14.94 0.26
N ASN A 117 21.56 -16.22 0.56
CA ASN A 117 22.60 -17.10 1.07
C ASN A 117 23.74 -17.29 0.05
N ASN A 118 23.40 -17.51 -1.22
CA ASN A 118 24.37 -17.65 -2.31
C ASN A 118 25.19 -16.36 -2.52
N LEU A 119 24.53 -15.20 -2.51
CA LEU A 119 25.20 -13.91 -2.61
C LEU A 119 26.12 -13.68 -1.40
N HIS A 120 25.63 -13.96 -0.18
CA HIS A 120 26.41 -13.80 1.04
C HIS A 120 27.67 -14.67 1.03
N GLN A 121 27.54 -15.94 0.64
CA GLN A 121 28.68 -16.84 0.45
C GLN A 121 29.66 -16.33 -0.62
N GLY A 122 29.15 -15.89 -1.77
CA GLY A 122 29.98 -15.34 -2.84
C GLY A 122 30.71 -14.05 -2.45
N VAL A 123 30.05 -13.16 -1.70
CA VAL A 123 30.65 -11.92 -1.18
C VAL A 123 31.71 -12.23 -0.12
N LEU A 124 31.44 -13.13 0.82
CA LEU A 124 32.44 -13.57 1.80
C LEU A 124 33.66 -14.20 1.11
N GLY A 125 33.45 -15.01 0.07
CA GLY A 125 34.52 -15.57 -0.74
C GLY A 125 35.37 -14.48 -1.39
N LYS A 126 34.75 -13.52 -2.09
CA LYS A 126 35.46 -12.39 -2.72
C LYS A 126 36.21 -11.51 -1.70
N ILE A 127 35.63 -11.27 -0.53
CA ILE A 127 36.31 -10.52 0.54
C ILE A 127 37.54 -11.28 1.04
N SER A 128 37.43 -12.59 1.22
CA SER A 128 38.57 -13.42 1.64
C SER A 128 39.67 -13.47 0.58
N GLU A 129 39.31 -13.61 -0.70
CA GLU A 129 40.26 -13.50 -1.81
C GLU A 129 40.93 -12.13 -1.85
N TYR A 130 40.17 -11.06 -1.61
CA TYR A 130 40.71 -9.70 -1.56
C TYR A 130 41.70 -9.51 -0.40
N ASP A 131 41.39 -10.02 0.79
CA ASP A 131 42.29 -9.96 1.95
C ASP A 131 43.61 -10.71 1.68
N ASN A 132 43.53 -11.91 1.10
CA ASN A 132 44.71 -12.67 0.69
C ASN A 132 45.53 -11.93 -0.37
N ASN A 133 44.89 -11.41 -1.42
CA ASN A 133 45.56 -10.64 -2.46
C ASN A 133 46.21 -9.38 -1.89
N LEU A 134 45.57 -8.69 -0.95
CA LEU A 134 46.12 -7.50 -0.31
C LEU A 134 47.35 -7.86 0.54
N LYS A 135 47.35 -9.00 1.23
CA LYS A 135 48.49 -9.51 1.97
C LYS A 135 49.68 -9.86 1.06
N ASP A 136 49.41 -10.46 -0.09
CA ASP A 136 50.43 -10.77 -1.10
C ASP A 136 51.01 -9.50 -1.72
N VAL A 137 50.14 -8.55 -2.09
CA VAL A 137 50.55 -7.21 -2.53
C VAL A 137 51.39 -6.53 -1.45
N GLY A 138 50.99 -6.58 -0.18
CA GLY A 138 51.77 -6.01 0.93
C GLY A 138 53.15 -6.65 1.06
N SER A 139 53.27 -7.96 0.82
CA SER A 139 54.55 -8.68 0.81
C SER A 139 55.42 -8.27 -0.38
N SER A 140 54.82 -8.14 -1.57
CA SER A 140 55.50 -7.65 -2.78
C SER A 140 55.98 -6.20 -2.63
N VAL A 141 55.14 -5.32 -2.07
CA VAL A 141 55.48 -3.92 -1.78
C VAL A 141 56.63 -3.84 -0.78
N LYS A 142 56.66 -4.69 0.26
CA LYS A 142 57.81 -4.78 1.19
C LYS A 142 59.09 -5.24 0.50
N ALA A 143 58.99 -6.22 -0.41
CA ALA A 143 60.13 -6.67 -1.19
C ALA A 143 60.65 -5.53 -2.11
N MET A 144 59.75 -4.80 -2.76
CA MET A 144 60.10 -3.59 -3.52
C MET A 144 60.76 -2.52 -2.66
N ASP A 145 60.25 -2.23 -1.46
CA ASP A 145 60.89 -1.29 -0.53
C ASP A 145 62.33 -1.71 -0.22
N LYS A 146 62.58 -3.00 0.01
CA LYS A 146 63.93 -3.53 0.23
C LYS A 146 64.82 -3.40 -1.00
N VAL A 147 64.29 -3.69 -2.19
CA VAL A 147 65.01 -3.49 -3.45
C VAL A 147 65.34 -2.02 -3.67
N PHE A 148 64.39 -1.11 -3.40
CA PHE A 148 64.59 0.33 -3.52
C PHE A 148 65.66 0.83 -2.55
N LYS A 149 65.64 0.38 -1.29
CA LYS A 149 66.69 0.66 -0.29
C LYS A 149 68.08 0.20 -0.75
N ASN A 150 68.18 -0.88 -1.51
CA ASN A 150 69.46 -1.36 -2.05
C ASN A 150 69.89 -0.62 -3.33
N ILE A 151 68.94 -0.21 -4.17
CA ILE A 151 69.22 0.49 -5.43
C ILE A 151 69.56 1.96 -5.20
N LEU A 152 68.91 2.65 -4.27
CA LEU A 152 69.16 4.08 -3.99
C LEU A 152 70.64 4.39 -3.74
N PRO A 153 71.36 3.66 -2.85
CA PRO A 153 72.81 3.84 -2.68
C PRO A 153 73.59 3.49 -3.95
N THR A 154 73.20 2.45 -4.68
CA THR A 154 73.89 1.99 -5.90
C THR A 154 73.79 3.01 -7.03
N LEU A 155 72.60 3.62 -7.22
CA LEU A 155 72.40 4.73 -8.16
C LEU A 155 73.17 5.96 -7.71
N THR A 156 73.10 6.32 -6.43
CA THR A 156 73.86 7.46 -5.88
C THR A 156 75.37 7.28 -6.10
N ASN A 157 75.89 6.08 -5.85
CA ASN A 157 77.28 5.74 -6.10
C ASN A 157 77.64 5.74 -7.59
N SER A 158 76.75 5.24 -8.46
CA SER A 158 76.94 5.23 -9.91
C SER A 158 76.94 6.64 -10.50
N VAL A 159 76.00 7.50 -10.09
CA VAL A 159 75.94 8.91 -10.48
C VAL A 159 77.18 9.66 -9.97
N ASN A 160 77.58 9.45 -8.72
CA ASN A 160 78.81 10.04 -8.18
C ASN A 160 80.08 9.60 -8.93
N ARG A 161 80.16 8.32 -9.32
CA ARG A 161 81.25 7.81 -10.15
C ARG A 161 81.22 8.42 -11.55
N LEU A 162 80.04 8.51 -12.18
CA LEU A 162 79.90 9.12 -13.50
C LEU A 162 80.25 10.60 -13.49
N ALA A 163 79.81 11.35 -12.49
CA ALA A 163 80.18 12.75 -12.31
C ALA A 163 81.70 12.94 -12.12
N ARG A 164 82.38 11.99 -11.48
CA ARG A 164 83.85 11.98 -11.37
C ARG A 164 84.54 11.62 -12.68
N MET A 165 84.01 10.65 -13.43
CA MET A 165 84.54 10.24 -14.74
C MET A 165 84.28 11.28 -15.83
N SER A 166 83.18 12.02 -15.75
CA SER A 166 82.86 13.15 -16.62
C SER A 166 83.39 14.49 -16.06
N GLY A 167 84.36 14.43 -15.14
CA GLY A 167 85.05 15.60 -14.59
C GLY A 167 85.57 16.55 -15.68
N PRO A 168 85.84 17.82 -15.33
CA PRO A 168 85.90 18.94 -16.26
C PRO A 168 86.83 18.66 -17.44
N LYS A 169 86.29 18.83 -18.66
CA LYS A 169 87.00 18.67 -19.92
C LYS A 169 88.27 19.55 -19.88
N PRO A 170 89.47 19.01 -20.14
CA PRO A 170 90.69 19.82 -20.12
C PRO A 170 90.56 20.97 -21.12
N PRO A 171 91.11 22.16 -20.83
CA PRO A 171 91.05 23.28 -21.76
C PRO A 171 91.69 22.84 -23.07
N ILE A 172 90.92 22.89 -24.16
CA ILE A 172 91.46 22.73 -25.51
C ILE A 172 92.33 23.96 -25.72
N ASN A 173 93.64 23.79 -25.47
CA ASN A 173 94.61 24.81 -25.78
C ASN A 173 94.61 24.92 -27.30
N LYS A 174 93.95 25.95 -27.82
CA LYS A 174 94.13 26.37 -29.21
C LYS A 174 95.60 26.76 -29.32
N LEU A 175 96.40 25.87 -29.88
CA LEU A 175 97.73 26.23 -30.37
C LEU A 175 97.53 27.36 -31.38
N GLN A 176 97.92 28.57 -30.95
CA GLN A 176 98.21 29.65 -31.86
C GLN A 176 99.48 29.28 -32.61
N GLN A 177 99.31 29.02 -33.91
CA GLN A 177 100.19 29.31 -35.06
C GLN A 177 100.05 28.22 -36.11
#